data_AF-A0A251WIG9-F1
#
_entry.id   AF-A0A251WIG9-F1
#
_cell.length_a   1.000
_cell.length_b   1.000
_cell.length_c   1.000
_cell.angle_alpha   90.00
_cell.angle_beta   90.00
_cell.angle_gamma   90.00
#
_symmetry.space_group_name_H-M   'P 1'
#
loop_
_entity.id
_entity.type
_entity.pdbx_description
1 polymer ?
#
loop_
_entity_poly.entity_id
_entity_poly.type
_entity_poly.pdbx_seq_one_letter_code
_entity_poly.pdbx_strand_id
1 'polypeptide(L)'
;MASFYQFQRSLFAIGTLLTIGGLTHAASAQSIANTISVAQPMTGQVVASLADFEQNPGNNQSLPVVNVTTQNFTNAKGWRITWTGGVISDTNWTKVQSIFSTVTGAVNSIQYLNNTSWGNTDNADFMLYFGLKATSEVSQLTKANALKETHFKLSSMTVTDLANAAQNNPNIFGLVYELGFDQATTTKPNYQAGQIYVFKTDRNPAKYGAVRIVSMNPRTIEVVVQK
;
A
#
# COMPACT_ATOMS: atom_id res chain seq x y z
N MET A 1 -23.54 7.47 40.39
CA MET A 1 -22.29 6.78 39.99
C MET A 1 -22.58 6.10 38.65
N ALA A 2 -22.06 6.43 37.46
CA ALA A 2 -21.21 7.46 36.84
C ALA A 2 -21.74 7.56 35.38
N SER A 3 -22.12 8.70 34.78
CA SER A 3 -21.40 9.92 34.32
C SER A 3 -20.42 9.74 33.13
N PHE A 4 -20.87 10.22 31.94
CA PHE A 4 -20.15 10.78 30.76
C PHE A 4 -19.16 9.88 29.97
N TYR A 5 -19.02 9.95 28.63
CA TYR A 5 -18.89 11.14 27.76
C TYR A 5 -19.41 10.90 26.31
N GLN A 6 -20.16 11.88 25.79
CA GLN A 6 -20.27 12.12 24.34
C GLN A 6 -19.01 12.84 23.85
N PHE A 7 -18.44 12.39 22.74
CA PHE A 7 -17.36 13.10 22.05
C PHE A 7 -17.95 13.98 20.95
N GLN A 8 -18.15 15.27 21.25
CA GLN A 8 -18.33 16.29 20.22
C GLN A 8 -16.97 16.58 19.59
N ARG A 9 -16.86 16.44 18.25
CA ARG A 9 -15.71 16.89 17.50
C ARG A 9 -15.89 18.37 17.15
N SER A 10 -15.22 19.23 17.92
CA SER A 10 -15.08 20.66 17.63
C SER A 10 -14.14 20.85 16.44
N LEU A 11 -14.63 21.44 15.36
CA LEU A 11 -13.81 21.96 14.26
C LEU A 11 -13.23 23.31 14.72
N PHE A 12 -11.93 23.38 15.00
CA PHE A 12 -11.26 24.67 15.18
C PHE A 12 -10.82 25.19 13.82
N ALA A 13 -11.55 26.17 13.30
CA ALA A 13 -11.05 27.06 12.26
C ALA A 13 -10.23 28.17 12.93
N ILE A 14 -8.90 28.12 12.82
CA ILE A 14 -8.03 29.23 13.21
C ILE A 14 -8.04 30.23 12.05
N GLY A 15 -8.89 31.25 12.16
CA GLY A 15 -8.84 32.44 11.34
C GLY A 15 -8.52 33.64 12.21
N THR A 16 -7.25 34.01 12.31
CA THR A 16 -6.87 35.29 12.92
C THR A 16 -6.73 36.32 11.81
N LEU A 17 -7.79 37.10 11.60
CA LEU A 17 -7.81 38.24 10.68
C LEU A 17 -7.53 39.51 11.48
N LEU A 18 -6.36 40.13 11.27
CA LEU A 18 -6.10 41.51 11.67
C LEU A 18 -7.03 42.40 10.83
N THR A 19 -7.86 43.22 11.47
CA THR A 19 -8.73 44.18 10.77
C THR A 19 -8.43 45.58 11.26
N ILE A 20 -7.88 46.42 10.37
CA ILE A 20 -7.90 47.88 10.46
C ILE A 20 -8.77 48.36 9.29
N GLY A 21 -9.80 49.14 9.59
CA GLY A 21 -10.43 50.06 8.65
C GLY A 21 -11.45 49.47 7.67
N GLY A 22 -12.71 49.54 8.08
CA GLY A 22 -13.91 49.82 7.27
C GLY A 22 -13.97 49.33 5.82
N LEU A 23 -14.85 48.35 5.57
CA LEU A 23 -15.78 48.29 4.42
C LEU A 23 -16.67 47.05 4.61
N THR A 24 -17.94 47.27 4.93
CA THR A 24 -18.94 46.20 5.09
C THR A 24 -19.38 45.68 3.72
N HIS A 25 -18.92 44.49 3.34
CA HIS A 25 -19.56 43.67 2.31
C HIS A 25 -20.08 42.39 2.97
N ALA A 26 -21.39 42.19 2.93
CA ALA A 26 -22.05 40.98 3.37
C ALA A 26 -21.70 39.83 2.42
N ALA A 27 -20.87 38.90 2.87
CA ALA A 27 -20.62 37.65 2.16
C ALA A 27 -21.75 36.65 2.49
N SER A 28 -22.59 36.36 1.50
CA SER A 28 -23.58 35.29 1.55
C SER A 28 -22.87 33.95 1.75
N ALA A 29 -23.18 33.25 2.84
CA ALA A 29 -22.77 31.88 3.07
C ALA A 29 -23.47 30.94 2.06
N GLN A 30 -22.79 30.56 0.99
CA GLN A 30 -23.23 29.44 0.16
C GLN A 30 -22.87 28.14 0.87
N SER A 31 -23.90 27.36 1.23
CA SER A 31 -23.75 26.01 1.75
C SER A 31 -23.15 25.12 0.66
N ILE A 32 -21.90 24.70 0.83
CA ILE A 32 -21.30 23.68 -0.02
C ILE A 32 -21.93 22.35 0.41
N ALA A 33 -22.89 21.89 -0.38
CA ALA A 33 -23.41 20.54 -0.26
C ALA A 33 -22.25 19.56 -0.52
N ASN A 34 -21.80 18.90 0.55
CA ASN A 34 -20.89 17.77 0.47
C ASN A 34 -21.55 16.67 -0.36
N THR A 35 -21.25 16.65 -1.65
CA THR A 35 -21.57 15.52 -2.50
C THR A 35 -20.60 14.43 -2.10
N ILE A 36 -21.07 13.44 -1.35
CA ILE A 36 -20.33 12.21 -1.08
C ILE A 36 -20.16 11.51 -2.43
N SER A 37 -19.03 11.78 -3.08
CA SER A 37 -18.59 11.00 -4.22
C SER A 37 -18.30 9.60 -3.70
N VAL A 38 -19.19 8.66 -4.03
CA VAL A 38 -18.94 7.24 -3.85
C VAL A 38 -17.71 6.92 -4.68
N ALA A 39 -16.58 6.68 -4.02
CA ALA A 39 -15.31 6.38 -4.66
C ALA A 39 -15.53 5.26 -5.70
N GLN A 40 -15.42 5.60 -6.98
CA GLN A 40 -15.60 4.63 -8.05
C GLN A 40 -14.54 3.53 -7.92
N PRO A 41 -14.90 2.26 -8.13
CA PRO A 41 -13.92 1.19 -8.12
C PRO A 41 -12.89 1.46 -9.22
N MET A 42 -11.62 1.49 -8.81
CA MET A 42 -10.49 1.63 -9.71
C MET A 42 -10.48 0.48 -10.74
N THR A 43 -10.89 0.78 -11.97
CA THR A 43 -10.91 -0.18 -13.08
C THR A 43 -9.47 -0.43 -13.53
N GLY A 44 -9.01 -1.67 -13.44
CA GLY A 44 -7.69 -2.06 -13.89
C GLY A 44 -7.74 -3.20 -14.92
N GLN A 45 -6.69 -3.31 -15.75
CA GLN A 45 -6.48 -4.44 -16.66
C GLN A 45 -5.78 -5.57 -15.90
N VAL A 46 -6.26 -6.81 -16.09
CA VAL A 46 -5.63 -8.03 -15.55
C VAL A 46 -4.31 -8.25 -16.29
N VAL A 47 -3.18 -8.22 -15.59
CA VAL A 47 -1.86 -8.51 -16.18
C VAL A 47 -1.35 -9.78 -15.51
N ALA A 48 -1.50 -10.90 -16.22
CA ALA A 48 -0.98 -12.24 -15.94
C ALA A 48 -1.47 -12.93 -14.66
N SER A 49 -2.24 -14.02 -14.83
CA SER A 49 -2.32 -15.10 -13.83
C SER A 49 -1.15 -16.06 -14.07
N LEU A 50 -0.14 -16.04 -13.21
CA LEU A 50 0.87 -17.11 -13.18
C LEU A 50 0.27 -18.30 -12.43
N ALA A 51 -0.65 -19.01 -13.08
CA ALA A 51 -1.29 -20.21 -12.53
C ALA A 51 -0.50 -21.50 -12.82
N ASP A 52 0.54 -21.45 -13.66
CA ASP A 52 1.25 -22.64 -14.09
C ASP A 52 2.61 -22.77 -13.39
N PHE A 53 2.66 -23.18 -12.11
CA PHE A 53 3.87 -23.84 -11.58
C PHE A 53 3.58 -24.68 -10.32
N GLU A 54 3.89 -25.97 -10.43
CA GLU A 54 4.05 -26.99 -9.37
C GLU A 54 2.82 -27.40 -8.53
N GLN A 55 2.00 -28.31 -9.09
CA GLN A 55 1.30 -29.28 -8.24
C GLN A 55 2.32 -30.23 -7.62
N ASN A 56 2.46 -30.21 -6.29
CA ASN A 56 3.29 -31.15 -5.55
C ASN A 56 2.49 -32.45 -5.33
N PRO A 57 2.89 -33.62 -5.89
CA PRO A 57 2.06 -34.83 -5.87
C PRO A 57 1.93 -35.53 -4.50
N GLY A 58 2.42 -34.92 -3.41
CA GLY A 58 2.45 -35.53 -2.07
C GLY A 58 1.51 -34.92 -1.03
N ASN A 59 0.85 -33.79 -1.30
CA ASN A 59 -0.11 -33.17 -0.39
C ASN A 59 -1.09 -32.32 -1.22
N ASN A 60 -2.38 -32.68 -1.24
CA ASN A 60 -3.46 -31.98 -1.98
C ASN A 60 -3.80 -30.58 -1.41
N GLN A 61 -2.80 -29.84 -0.94
CA GLN A 61 -2.97 -28.47 -0.47
C GLN A 61 -2.62 -27.51 -1.61
N SER A 62 -3.63 -26.90 -2.20
CA SER A 62 -3.42 -25.84 -3.19
C SER A 62 -2.82 -24.60 -2.52
N LEU A 63 -1.85 -23.98 -3.17
CA LEU A 63 -1.32 -22.68 -2.75
C LEU A 63 -2.32 -21.56 -3.09
N PRO A 64 -2.32 -20.44 -2.35
CA PRO A 64 -3.11 -19.27 -2.73
C PRO A 64 -2.76 -18.81 -4.15
N VAL A 65 -3.77 -18.60 -4.97
CA VAL A 65 -3.62 -18.02 -6.31
C VAL A 65 -3.49 -16.51 -6.16
N VAL A 66 -2.50 -15.92 -6.83
CA VAL A 66 -2.24 -14.47 -6.81
C VAL A 66 -2.68 -13.86 -8.12
N ASN A 67 -3.56 -12.87 -8.02
CA ASN A 67 -4.02 -12.08 -9.15
C ASN A 67 -3.50 -10.65 -9.00
N VAL A 68 -2.82 -10.16 -10.03
CA VAL A 68 -2.33 -8.78 -10.11
C VAL A 68 -3.08 -8.03 -11.21
N THR A 69 -3.66 -6.91 -10.86
CA THR A 69 -4.39 -6.03 -11.79
C THR A 69 -3.72 -4.66 -11.77
N THR A 70 -3.26 -4.18 -12.91
CA THR A 70 -2.65 -2.85 -13.02
C THR A 70 -3.72 -1.78 -12.94
N GLN A 71 -3.46 -0.75 -12.13
CA GLN A 71 -4.28 0.45 -12.02
C GLN A 71 -3.62 1.58 -12.79
N ASN A 72 -4.38 2.19 -13.71
CA ASN A 72 -3.89 3.24 -14.57
C ASN A 72 -3.98 4.60 -13.86
N PHE A 73 -2.83 5.23 -13.64
CA PHE A 73 -2.73 6.60 -13.18
C PHE A 73 -1.84 7.41 -14.12
N THR A 74 -2.19 8.68 -14.33
CA THR A 74 -1.42 9.56 -15.23
C THR A 74 0.02 9.71 -14.74
N ASN A 75 0.21 9.96 -13.44
CA ASN A 75 1.51 10.31 -12.88
C ASN A 75 2.12 9.22 -11.97
N ALA A 76 1.37 8.15 -11.68
CA ALA A 76 1.82 7.04 -10.83
C ALA A 76 1.67 5.68 -11.52
N LYS A 77 2.29 4.64 -10.97
CA LYS A 77 1.98 3.25 -11.28
C LYS A 77 1.17 2.67 -10.14
N GLY A 78 0.15 1.88 -10.44
CA GLY A 78 -0.69 1.24 -9.43
C GLY A 78 -0.94 -0.22 -9.71
N TRP A 79 -1.14 -0.99 -8.65
CA TRP A 79 -1.46 -2.41 -8.73
C TRP A 79 -2.42 -2.79 -7.60
N ARG A 80 -3.43 -3.58 -7.94
CA ARG A 80 -4.25 -4.31 -6.98
C ARG A 80 -3.85 -5.77 -7.01
N ILE A 81 -3.48 -6.31 -5.85
CA ILE A 81 -2.98 -7.66 -5.67
C ILE A 81 -3.93 -8.40 -4.75
N THR A 82 -4.49 -9.51 -5.23
CA THR A 82 -5.44 -10.33 -4.48
C THR A 82 -4.95 -11.77 -4.40
N TRP A 83 -4.95 -12.31 -3.18
CA TRP A 83 -4.68 -13.73 -2.92
C TRP A 83 -5.99 -14.45 -2.62
N THR A 84 -6.31 -15.48 -3.40
CA THR A 84 -7.55 -16.25 -3.28
C THR A 84 -7.31 -17.73 -3.10
N GLY A 85 -8.11 -18.36 -2.25
CA GLY A 85 -8.09 -19.81 -2.02
C GLY A 85 -6.78 -20.30 -1.41
N GLY A 86 -6.61 -21.62 -1.46
CA GLY A 86 -5.41 -22.30 -0.97
C GLY A 86 -5.23 -22.29 0.55
N VAL A 87 -4.21 -22.99 1.00
CA VAL A 87 -3.82 -23.02 2.42
C VAL A 87 -2.32 -22.81 2.54
N ILE A 88 -1.95 -21.97 3.49
CA ILE A 88 -0.57 -21.70 3.84
C ILE A 88 -0.23 -22.52 5.08
N SER A 89 0.95 -23.11 5.08
CA SER A 89 1.53 -23.82 6.20
C SER A 89 3.02 -23.52 6.29
N ASP A 90 3.64 -23.87 7.41
CA ASP A 90 5.07 -23.70 7.62
C ASP A 90 5.94 -24.47 6.61
N THR A 91 5.36 -25.46 5.93
CA THR A 91 6.06 -26.26 4.91
C THR A 91 5.96 -25.68 3.50
N ASN A 92 4.99 -24.78 3.23
CA ASN A 92 4.71 -24.30 1.88
C ASN A 92 4.76 -22.78 1.72
N TRP A 93 4.92 -22.01 2.80
CA TRP A 93 4.84 -20.54 2.75
C TRP A 93 5.90 -19.89 1.85
N THR A 94 7.09 -20.48 1.70
CA THR A 94 8.14 -19.98 0.79
C THR A 94 7.77 -20.10 -0.69
N LYS A 95 6.76 -20.92 -1.00
CA LYS A 95 6.24 -21.11 -2.35
C LYS A 95 5.17 -20.10 -2.72
N VAL A 96 4.59 -19.42 -1.73
CA VAL A 96 3.55 -18.41 -1.97
C VAL A 96 4.17 -17.14 -2.54
N GLN A 97 3.65 -16.69 -3.68
CA GLN A 97 4.03 -15.41 -4.28
C GLN A 97 3.66 -14.29 -3.31
N SER A 98 4.66 -13.61 -2.77
CA SER A 98 4.48 -12.68 -1.66
C SER A 98 5.41 -11.48 -1.71
N ILE A 99 6.46 -11.51 -2.52
CA ILE A 99 7.47 -10.46 -2.62
C ILE A 99 7.21 -9.61 -3.85
N PHE A 100 6.86 -8.35 -3.64
CA PHE A 100 6.45 -7.40 -4.66
C PHE A 100 7.64 -6.61 -5.24
N SER A 101 7.55 -6.29 -6.53
CA SER A 101 8.43 -5.38 -7.25
C SER A 101 7.71 -4.08 -7.58
N THR A 102 8.18 -2.96 -7.03
CA THR A 102 7.73 -1.60 -7.36
C THR A 102 8.11 -1.16 -8.78
N VAL A 103 9.06 -1.84 -9.41
CA VAL A 103 9.53 -1.56 -10.77
C VAL A 103 8.57 -2.13 -11.80
N THR A 104 8.24 -3.42 -11.65
CA THR A 104 7.50 -4.21 -12.65
C THR A 104 6.06 -4.52 -12.24
N GLY A 105 5.74 -4.47 -10.95
CA GLY A 105 4.47 -4.95 -10.41
C GLY A 105 4.40 -6.45 -10.16
N ALA A 106 5.46 -7.20 -10.44
CA ALA A 106 5.49 -8.65 -10.26
C ALA A 106 5.43 -9.02 -8.76
N VAL A 107 4.79 -10.15 -8.47
CA VAL A 107 4.77 -10.76 -7.14
C VAL A 107 5.45 -12.13 -7.23
N ASN A 108 6.56 -12.29 -6.52
CA ASN A 108 7.42 -13.47 -6.60
C ASN A 108 7.38 -14.27 -5.29
N SER A 109 7.64 -15.57 -5.36
CA SER A 109 7.84 -16.40 -4.17
C SER A 109 9.33 -16.45 -3.79
N ILE A 110 9.62 -16.79 -2.53
CA ILE A 110 11.00 -16.98 -2.06
C ILE A 110 11.65 -18.13 -2.81
N GLN A 111 10.92 -19.24 -3.03
CA GLN A 111 11.41 -20.38 -3.82
C GLN A 111 11.83 -19.94 -5.22
N TYR A 112 11.01 -19.14 -5.91
CA TYR A 112 11.35 -18.63 -7.25
C TYR A 112 12.61 -17.75 -7.22
N LEU A 113 12.67 -16.77 -6.30
CA LEU A 113 13.80 -15.84 -6.21
C LEU A 113 15.12 -16.54 -5.83
N ASN A 114 15.07 -17.59 -5.02
CA ASN A 114 16.24 -18.40 -4.68
C ASN A 114 16.76 -19.22 -5.87
N ASN A 115 15.90 -19.62 -6.81
CA ASN A 115 16.24 -20.48 -7.94
C ASN A 115 16.40 -19.71 -9.26
N THR A 116 16.45 -18.38 -9.24
CA THR A 116 16.59 -17.54 -10.44
C THR A 116 17.83 -16.65 -10.39
N SER A 117 18.02 -15.77 -11.37
CA SER A 117 19.17 -14.85 -11.43
C SER A 117 19.11 -13.76 -10.35
N TRP A 118 20.25 -13.16 -10.03
CA TRP A 118 20.35 -12.05 -9.06
C TRP A 118 19.51 -10.82 -9.48
N GLY A 119 19.37 -10.56 -10.79
CA GLY A 119 18.60 -9.43 -11.30
C GLY A 119 17.11 -9.48 -10.94
N ASN A 120 16.55 -10.69 -10.77
CA ASN A 120 15.16 -10.83 -10.32
C ASN A 120 15.00 -10.47 -8.84
N THR A 121 16.01 -10.77 -8.01
CA THR A 121 16.01 -10.36 -6.59
C THR A 121 16.28 -8.86 -6.43
N ASP A 122 17.12 -8.25 -7.26
CA ASP A 122 17.40 -6.81 -7.24
C ASP A 122 16.16 -5.96 -7.62
N ASN A 123 15.26 -6.54 -8.40
CA ASN A 123 13.97 -5.93 -8.74
C ASN A 123 12.87 -6.14 -7.68
N ALA A 124 13.10 -6.99 -6.69
CA ALA A 124 12.17 -7.20 -5.59
C ALA A 124 12.42 -6.18 -4.46
N ASP A 125 11.35 -5.72 -3.81
CA ASP A 125 11.42 -4.65 -2.80
C ASP A 125 10.92 -5.09 -1.43
N PHE A 126 9.71 -5.66 -1.34
CA PHE A 126 9.12 -6.01 -0.05
C PHE A 126 8.09 -7.13 -0.13
N MET A 127 7.98 -7.88 0.95
CA MET A 127 6.97 -8.90 1.16
C MET A 127 5.64 -8.28 1.63
N LEU A 128 4.53 -8.69 1.00
CA LEU A 128 3.18 -8.17 1.21
C LEU A 128 2.21 -9.16 1.85
N TYR A 129 2.57 -10.44 1.97
CA TYR A 129 1.62 -11.50 2.30
C TYR A 129 1.88 -12.23 3.62
N PHE A 130 3.12 -12.56 3.96
CA PHE A 130 3.34 -13.42 5.12
C PHE A 130 3.23 -12.67 6.46
N GLY A 131 2.71 -13.33 7.50
CA GLY A 131 2.61 -12.79 8.86
C GLY A 131 1.78 -11.50 9.01
N LEU A 132 0.84 -11.26 8.08
CA LEU A 132 0.01 -10.04 8.04
C LEU A 132 0.80 -8.72 8.04
N LYS A 133 2.03 -8.70 7.52
CA LYS A 133 2.89 -7.51 7.56
C LYS A 133 3.53 -7.18 6.21
N ALA A 134 3.86 -5.91 6.03
CA ALA A 134 4.82 -5.45 5.03
C ALA A 134 6.20 -5.59 5.63
N THR A 135 7.13 -6.18 4.89
CA THR A 135 8.53 -6.13 5.31
C THR A 135 9.50 -6.28 4.16
N SER A 136 10.63 -5.57 4.23
CA SER A 136 11.80 -5.85 3.38
C SER A 136 12.75 -6.88 4.00
N GLU A 137 12.49 -7.36 5.22
CA GLU A 137 13.31 -8.37 5.88
C GLU A 137 12.80 -9.77 5.53
N VAL A 138 13.45 -10.41 4.57
CA VAL A 138 13.12 -11.77 4.13
C VAL A 138 14.31 -12.69 4.38
N SER A 139 14.41 -13.25 5.60
CA SER A 139 15.61 -13.98 6.05
C SER A 139 15.87 -15.30 5.32
N GLN A 140 14.86 -15.86 4.66
CA GLN A 140 14.95 -17.12 3.89
C GLN A 140 15.36 -16.90 2.43
N LEU A 141 15.61 -15.65 2.05
CA LEU A 141 16.09 -15.27 0.73
C LEU A 141 17.62 -15.43 0.73
N THR A 142 18.13 -16.40 -0.04
CA THR A 142 19.57 -16.69 -0.16
C THR A 142 20.38 -15.48 -0.62
N LYS A 143 19.73 -14.57 -1.35
CA LYS A 143 20.27 -13.32 -1.89
C LYS A 143 19.62 -12.11 -1.22
N ALA A 144 19.33 -12.20 0.08
CA ALA A 144 18.64 -11.13 0.83
C ALA A 144 19.37 -9.78 0.70
N ASN A 145 20.70 -9.79 0.61
CA ASN A 145 21.53 -8.59 0.42
C ASN A 145 21.32 -7.89 -0.94
N ALA A 146 20.70 -8.55 -1.92
CA ALA A 146 20.34 -7.93 -3.19
C ALA A 146 18.99 -7.21 -3.15
N LEU A 147 18.13 -7.56 -2.17
CA LEU A 147 16.83 -6.92 -2.01
C LEU A 147 17.05 -5.45 -1.60
N LYS A 148 16.28 -4.53 -2.18
CA LYS A 148 16.29 -3.14 -1.74
C LYS A 148 15.49 -3.00 -0.46
N GLU A 149 16.09 -2.38 0.54
CA GLU A 149 15.36 -2.07 1.77
C GLU A 149 14.18 -1.17 1.44
N THR A 150 13.06 -1.44 2.11
CA THR A 150 11.85 -0.64 2.01
C THR A 150 11.41 -0.29 3.41
N HIS A 151 11.33 0.99 3.66
CA HIS A 151 10.88 1.52 4.92
C HIS A 151 9.45 2.02 4.78
N PHE A 152 8.65 1.76 5.79
CA PHE A 152 7.24 2.09 5.82
C PHE A 152 6.96 3.09 6.94
N LYS A 153 5.90 3.89 6.78
CA LYS A 153 5.26 4.70 7.83
C LYS A 153 3.74 4.53 7.71
N LEU A 154 3.04 4.39 8.83
CA LEU A 154 1.58 4.44 8.78
C LEU A 154 1.20 5.89 8.45
N SER A 155 0.18 6.06 7.63
CA SER A 155 -0.25 7.36 7.13
C SER A 155 -1.64 7.68 7.62
N SER A 156 -1.89 8.97 7.84
CA SER A 156 -3.23 9.52 8.06
C SER A 156 -4.00 9.78 6.76
N MET A 157 -3.39 9.50 5.60
CA MET A 157 -4.06 9.63 4.30
C MET A 157 -5.35 8.82 4.28
N THR A 158 -6.42 9.43 3.78
CA THR A 158 -7.66 8.74 3.47
C THR A 158 -7.56 8.03 2.11
N VAL A 159 -8.56 7.21 1.80
CA VAL A 159 -8.69 6.59 0.47
C VAL A 159 -8.79 7.67 -0.63
N THR A 160 -9.48 8.77 -0.35
CA THR A 160 -9.60 9.91 -1.27
C THR A 160 -8.26 10.60 -1.47
N ASP A 161 -7.48 10.81 -0.41
CA ASP A 161 -6.15 11.40 -0.50
C ASP A 161 -5.21 10.52 -1.31
N LEU A 162 -5.26 9.20 -1.10
CA LEU A 162 -4.47 8.23 -1.87
C LEU A 162 -4.81 8.27 -3.36
N ALA A 163 -6.09 8.25 -3.71
CA ALA A 163 -6.53 8.32 -5.10
C ALA A 163 -6.13 9.65 -5.76
N ASN A 164 -6.31 10.77 -5.05
CA ASN A 164 -5.93 12.10 -5.52
C ASN A 164 -4.41 12.23 -5.70
N ALA A 165 -3.62 11.73 -4.73
CA ALA A 165 -2.16 11.66 -4.80
C ALA A 165 -1.71 10.89 -6.04
N ALA A 166 -2.24 9.69 -6.23
CA ALA A 166 -1.89 8.82 -7.34
C ALA A 166 -2.21 9.45 -8.71
N GLN A 167 -3.36 10.11 -8.82
CA GLN A 167 -3.83 10.70 -10.07
C GLN A 167 -3.14 12.03 -10.41
N ASN A 168 -3.07 12.94 -9.42
CA ASN A 168 -2.79 14.34 -9.67
C ASN A 168 -1.41 14.78 -9.18
N ASN A 169 -0.92 14.25 -8.06
CA ASN A 169 0.36 14.70 -7.48
C ASN A 169 1.05 13.60 -6.65
N PRO A 170 1.72 12.63 -7.30
CA PRO A 170 2.34 11.50 -6.59
C PRO A 170 3.57 11.91 -5.76
N ASN A 171 4.11 13.11 -5.96
CA ASN A 171 5.20 13.64 -5.11
C ASN A 171 4.77 13.79 -3.65
N ILE A 172 3.45 13.84 -3.38
CA ILE A 172 2.92 13.89 -2.02
C ILE A 172 3.26 12.63 -1.21
N PHE A 173 3.51 11.48 -1.84
CA PHE A 173 3.95 10.28 -1.11
C PHE A 173 5.29 10.53 -0.43
N GLY A 174 6.24 11.19 -1.12
CA GLY A 174 7.51 11.60 -0.55
C GLY A 174 7.33 12.60 0.59
N LEU A 175 6.50 13.63 0.41
CA LEU A 175 6.24 14.62 1.46
C LEU A 175 5.64 13.99 2.72
N VAL A 176 4.62 13.13 2.57
CA VAL A 176 3.97 12.44 3.70
C VAL A 176 4.94 11.47 4.37
N TYR A 177 5.81 10.81 3.60
CA TYR A 177 6.83 9.93 4.18
C TYR A 177 7.88 10.72 4.97
N GLU A 178 8.45 11.77 4.40
CA GLU A 178 9.56 12.51 5.03
C GLU A 178 9.09 13.39 6.20
N LEU A 179 7.89 13.97 6.12
CA LEU A 179 7.34 14.88 7.16
C LEU A 179 6.39 14.19 8.15
N GLY A 180 6.00 12.94 7.90
CA GLY A 180 5.10 12.20 8.78
C GLY A 180 5.71 11.92 10.16
N PHE A 181 4.86 12.02 11.19
CA PHE A 181 5.23 11.87 12.60
C PHE A 181 5.65 10.45 13.00
N ASP A 182 5.19 9.45 12.27
CA ASP A 182 5.52 8.05 12.56
C ASP A 182 6.96 7.72 12.21
N GLN A 183 7.58 6.85 13.02
CA GLN A 183 8.92 6.36 12.74
C GLN A 183 8.91 5.37 11.56
N ALA A 184 9.93 5.52 10.72
CA ALA A 184 10.22 4.61 9.63
C ALA A 184 10.64 3.24 10.20
N THR A 185 10.18 2.16 9.59
CA THR A 185 10.61 0.80 9.94
C THR A 185 10.53 -0.11 8.71
N THR A 186 11.45 -1.06 8.64
CA THR A 186 11.52 -2.17 7.67
C THR A 186 10.51 -3.28 7.97
N THR A 187 9.91 -3.26 9.16
CA THR A 187 8.87 -4.19 9.61
C THR A 187 7.70 -3.40 10.20
N LYS A 188 6.51 -3.54 9.62
CA LYS A 188 5.30 -2.89 10.17
C LYS A 188 4.47 -3.83 11.04
N PRO A 189 3.77 -3.28 12.05
CA PRO A 189 2.83 -4.05 12.85
C PRO A 189 1.69 -4.57 11.97
N ASN A 190 1.00 -5.60 12.47
CA ASN A 190 -0.05 -6.33 11.77
C ASN A 190 -1.01 -5.39 11.02
N TYR A 191 -1.18 -5.66 9.73
CA TYR A 191 -2.12 -4.97 8.86
C TYR A 191 -3.55 -5.01 9.37
N GLN A 192 -4.23 -3.88 9.26
CA GLN A 192 -5.68 -3.80 9.41
C GLN A 192 -6.30 -3.29 8.10
N ALA A 193 -7.47 -3.82 7.76
CA ALA A 193 -8.22 -3.35 6.60
C ALA A 193 -8.52 -1.84 6.74
N GLY A 194 -8.35 -1.10 5.64
CA GLY A 194 -8.51 0.34 5.58
C GLY A 194 -7.23 1.13 5.85
N GLN A 195 -6.19 0.53 6.44
CA GLN A 195 -4.94 1.25 6.72
C GLN A 195 -4.15 1.54 5.44
N ILE A 196 -3.51 2.70 5.43
CA ILE A 196 -2.62 3.18 4.37
C ILE A 196 -1.25 3.41 4.97
N TYR A 197 -0.23 2.83 4.35
CA TYR A 197 1.17 3.01 4.71
C TYR A 197 1.89 3.69 3.55
N VAL A 198 2.58 4.78 3.80
CA VAL A 198 3.53 5.32 2.82
C VAL A 198 4.86 4.59 2.96
N PHE A 199 5.60 4.47 1.87
CA PHE A 199 6.90 3.81 1.88
C PHE A 199 7.95 4.55 1.06
N LYS A 200 9.20 4.24 1.36
CA LYS A 200 10.40 4.65 0.64
C LYS A 200 11.27 3.42 0.41
N THR A 201 11.73 3.25 -0.83
CA THR A 201 12.73 2.23 -1.19
C THR A 201 14.13 2.84 -1.23
N ASP A 202 15.13 2.05 -0.88
CA ASP A 202 16.56 2.42 -0.96
C ASP A 202 17.14 2.27 -2.37
N ARG A 203 16.29 2.46 -3.39
CA ARG A 203 16.71 2.56 -4.79
C ARG A 203 17.45 3.89 -5.02
N ASN A 204 18.22 3.96 -6.11
CA ASN A 204 18.83 5.19 -6.59
C ASN A 204 18.34 5.50 -8.02
N PRO A 205 17.45 6.49 -8.22
CA PRO A 205 16.83 7.34 -7.19
C PRO A 205 15.81 6.57 -6.33
N ALA A 206 15.59 7.07 -5.11
CA ALA A 206 14.61 6.49 -4.19
C ALA A 206 13.21 6.54 -4.79
N LYS A 207 12.42 5.48 -4.57
CA LYS A 207 11.00 5.45 -4.96
C LYS A 207 10.11 5.58 -3.75
N TYR A 208 9.12 6.45 -3.86
CA TYR A 208 8.08 6.67 -2.87
C TYR A 208 6.75 6.12 -3.35
N GLY A 209 5.89 5.74 -2.42
CA GLY A 209 4.58 5.22 -2.74
C GLY A 209 3.72 5.00 -1.51
N ALA A 210 2.62 4.30 -1.73
CA ALA A 210 1.72 3.88 -0.66
C ALA A 210 1.21 2.45 -0.87
N VAL A 211 0.97 1.76 0.24
CA VAL A 211 0.31 0.47 0.33
C VAL A 211 -1.00 0.66 1.10
N ARG A 212 -2.12 0.23 0.53
CA ARG A 212 -3.42 0.19 1.20
C ARG A 212 -3.88 -1.24 1.39
N ILE A 213 -4.30 -1.56 2.61
CA ILE A 213 -4.89 -2.85 2.93
C ILE A 213 -6.38 -2.77 2.64
N VAL A 214 -6.85 -3.37 1.53
CA VAL A 214 -8.25 -3.27 1.11
C VAL A 214 -9.11 -4.28 1.86
N SER A 215 -8.67 -5.53 1.93
CA SER A 215 -9.35 -6.61 2.65
C SER A 215 -8.34 -7.62 3.19
N MET A 216 -8.69 -8.28 4.30
CA MET A 216 -7.93 -9.40 4.87
C MET A 216 -8.47 -10.77 4.42
N ASN A 217 -9.69 -10.84 3.88
CA ASN A 217 -10.29 -12.07 3.38
C ASN A 217 -11.28 -11.80 2.22
N PRO A 218 -10.97 -12.19 0.95
CA PRO A 218 -9.63 -12.57 0.51
C PRO A 218 -8.65 -11.42 0.70
N ARG A 219 -7.38 -11.72 0.94
CA ARG A 219 -6.38 -10.68 1.15
C ARG A 219 -6.21 -9.88 -0.13
N THR A 220 -6.45 -8.57 -0.03
CA THR A 220 -6.37 -7.64 -1.15
C THR A 220 -5.59 -6.42 -0.72
N ILE A 221 -4.55 -6.09 -1.48
CA ILE A 221 -3.65 -4.97 -1.21
C ILE A 221 -3.57 -4.12 -2.48
N GLU A 222 -3.62 -2.81 -2.32
CA GLU A 222 -3.31 -1.86 -3.38
C GLU A 222 -1.94 -1.26 -3.12
N VAL A 223 -1.12 -1.17 -4.16
CA VAL A 223 0.18 -0.52 -4.13
C VAL A 223 0.20 0.56 -5.19
N VAL A 224 0.63 1.77 -4.81
CA VAL A 224 0.83 2.89 -5.71
C VAL A 224 2.27 3.37 -5.57
N VAL A 225 2.95 3.60 -6.69
CA VAL A 225 4.36 4.04 -6.76
C VAL A 225 4.46 5.29 -7.62
N GLN A 226 5.20 6.28 -7.15
CA GLN A 226 5.60 7.46 -7.93
C GLN A 226 6.47 7.06 -9.13
N LYS A 227 6.17 7.56 -10.33
CA LYS A 227 6.95 7.26 -11.55
C LYS A 227 8.39 7.76 -11.46
#